data_AF-A0AAW5DC85-F1
#
_entry.id   AF-A0AAW5DC85-F1
#
_cell.length_a   1.000
_cell.length_b   1.000
_cell.length_c   1.000
_cell.angle_alpha   90.00
_cell.angle_beta   90.00
_cell.angle_gamma   90.00
#
_symmetry.space_group_name_H-M   'P 1'
#
loop_
_entity.id
_entity.type
_entity.pdbx_description
1 polymer ?
#
loop_
_entity_poly.entity_id
_entity_poly.type
_entity_poly.pdbx_seq_one_letter_code
_entity_poly.pdbx_strand_id
1 'polypeptide(L)'
;MPHIRVRGIEQSALEEVAGSIVEQFAKLTDTPNDHFTVEHIASQFIVAGGASSAYPFVEVLWFDRGQDVKTAVAHVIDTALRPFVGEDKDITVLFEDLNGNDYYENREHF
;
A
#
# COMPACT_ATOMS: atom_id res chain seq x y z
N MET A 1 -0.48 9.96 -7.75
CA MET A 1 -0.50 10.29 -6.31
C MET A 1 -1.26 9.27 -5.47
N PRO A 2 -1.01 7.95 -5.62
CA PRO A 2 -1.16 7.06 -4.48
C PRO A 2 0.19 6.85 -3.79
N HIS A 3 0.20 7.02 -2.47
CA HIS A 3 1.31 6.63 -1.61
C HIS A 3 0.97 5.29 -0.96
N ILE A 4 1.84 4.31 -1.14
CA ILE A 4 1.68 2.96 -0.61
C ILE A 4 2.67 2.81 0.54
N ARG A 5 2.16 2.72 1.77
CA ARG A 5 2.99 2.53 2.97
C ARG A 5 2.77 1.14 3.52
N VAL A 6 3.85 0.40 3.75
CA VAL A 6 3.76 -1.00 4.16
C VAL A 6 4.56 -1.20 5.44
N ARG A 7 3.89 -1.73 6.47
CA ARG A 7 4.52 -2.20 7.72
C ARG A 7 4.22 -3.67 7.96
N GLY A 8 4.99 -4.31 8.84
CA GLY A 8 4.75 -5.70 9.23
C GLY A 8 5.17 -6.74 8.18
N ILE A 9 6.07 -6.37 7.26
CA ILE A 9 6.71 -7.25 6.29
C ILE A 9 8.22 -6.99 6.24
N GLU A 10 8.99 -7.98 5.80
CA GLU A 10 10.41 -7.81 5.49
C GLU A 10 10.61 -6.82 4.33
N GLN A 11 11.62 -5.95 4.45
CA GLN A 11 11.92 -4.95 3.43
C GLN A 11 12.22 -5.59 2.06
N SER A 12 13.00 -6.68 2.04
CA SER A 12 13.37 -7.38 0.82
C SER A 12 12.16 -7.96 0.07
N ALA A 13 11.17 -8.46 0.79
CA ALA A 13 9.93 -8.94 0.19
C ALA A 13 9.16 -7.80 -0.49
N LEU A 14 9.12 -6.60 0.14
CA LEU A 14 8.49 -5.44 -0.47
C LEU A 14 9.25 -4.95 -1.72
N GLU A 15 10.58 -4.93 -1.68
CA GLU A 15 11.42 -4.56 -2.83
C GLU A 15 11.17 -5.47 -4.04
N GLU A 16 10.98 -6.77 -3.82
CA GLU A 16 10.71 -7.74 -4.88
C GLU A 16 9.39 -7.49 -5.60
N VAL A 17 8.35 -7.04 -4.88
CA VAL A 17 7.00 -6.88 -5.43
C VAL A 17 6.63 -5.45 -5.80
N ALA A 18 7.35 -4.44 -5.30
CA ALA A 18 6.98 -3.03 -5.43
C ALA A 18 6.74 -2.62 -6.89
N GLY A 19 7.62 -3.02 -7.81
CA GLY A 19 7.48 -2.72 -9.24
C GLY A 19 6.20 -3.31 -9.84
N SER A 20 5.87 -4.57 -9.51
CA SER A 20 4.66 -5.25 -10.01
C SER A 20 3.38 -4.63 -9.43
N ILE A 21 3.39 -4.27 -8.14
CA ILE A 21 2.27 -3.56 -7.51
C ILE A 21 2.03 -2.23 -8.23
N VAL A 22 3.08 -1.43 -8.43
CA VAL A 22 2.98 -0.13 -9.13
C VAL A 22 2.46 -0.31 -10.55
N GLU A 23 2.99 -1.26 -11.32
CA GLU A 23 2.56 -1.47 -12.71
C GLU A 23 1.07 -1.86 -12.81
N GLN A 24 0.61 -2.76 -11.94
CA GLN A 24 -0.78 -3.21 -11.95
C GLN A 24 -1.73 -2.12 -11.44
N PHE A 25 -1.35 -1.42 -10.38
CA PHE A 25 -2.14 -0.32 -9.81
C PHE A 25 -2.23 0.86 -10.79
N ALA A 26 -1.14 1.22 -11.47
CA ALA A 26 -1.13 2.24 -12.52
C ALA A 26 -2.15 1.94 -13.62
N LYS A 27 -2.22 0.70 -14.10
CA LYS A 27 -3.22 0.25 -15.08
C LYS A 27 -4.65 0.36 -14.56
N LEU A 28 -4.89 0.01 -13.30
CA LEU A 28 -6.23 0.07 -12.68
C LEU A 28 -6.72 1.51 -12.46
N THR A 29 -5.81 2.46 -12.30
CA THR A 29 -6.13 3.86 -11.96
C THR A 29 -5.91 4.87 -13.07
N ASP A 30 -5.46 4.41 -14.24
CA ASP A 30 -5.02 5.27 -15.35
C ASP A 30 -4.05 6.37 -14.86
N THR A 31 -3.10 5.97 -14.01
CA THR A 31 -2.14 6.87 -13.37
C THR A 31 -0.71 6.50 -13.79
N PRO A 32 0.13 7.45 -14.20
CA PRO A 32 1.54 7.18 -14.52
C PRO A 32 2.32 6.53 -13.37
N ASN A 33 3.22 5.60 -13.68
CA ASN A 33 4.00 4.86 -12.66
C ASN A 33 4.87 5.79 -11.78
N ASP A 34 5.38 6.88 -12.33
CA ASP A 34 6.22 7.85 -11.62
C ASP A 34 5.43 8.72 -10.62
N HIS A 35 4.10 8.64 -10.62
CA HIS A 35 3.23 9.28 -9.63
C HIS A 35 2.97 8.40 -8.40
N PHE A 36 3.59 7.22 -8.31
CA PHE A 36 3.47 6.29 -7.20
C PHE A 36 4.67 6.40 -6.28
N THR A 37 4.45 6.17 -4.98
CA THR A 37 5.52 5.92 -4.01
C THR A 37 5.21 4.63 -3.26
N VAL A 38 6.25 3.87 -2.95
CA VAL A 38 6.17 2.67 -2.12
C VAL A 38 7.17 2.81 -0.98
N GLU A 39 6.69 2.78 0.25
CA GLU A 39 7.49 3.01 1.46
C GLU A 39 7.44 1.77 2.35
N HIS A 40 8.62 1.27 2.76
CA HIS A 40 8.72 0.35 3.88
C HIS A 40 8.75 1.14 5.19
N ILE A 41 7.83 0.84 6.10
CA ILE A 41 7.75 1.48 7.42
C ILE A 41 8.31 0.50 8.46
N ALA A 42 9.57 0.72 8.84
CA ALA A 42 10.25 -0.01 9.91
C ALA A 42 9.57 0.28 11.25
N SER A 43 8.73 -0.66 11.70
CA SER A 43 7.97 -0.56 12.94
C SER A 43 7.95 -1.90 13.67
N GLN A 44 7.77 -1.85 14.99
CA GLN A 44 7.66 -3.04 15.85
C GLN A 44 6.26 -3.11 16.44
N PHE A 45 5.62 -4.27 16.27
CA PHE A 45 4.30 -4.52 16.83
C PHE A 45 4.45 -5.07 18.25
N ILE A 46 3.77 -4.43 19.20
CA ILE A 46 3.79 -4.80 20.61
C ILE A 46 2.38 -5.26 21.01
N VAL A 47 2.28 -6.45 21.60
CA VAL A 47 1.06 -7.00 22.21
C VAL A 47 1.26 -7.16 23.71
N ALA A 48 0.23 -7.59 24.45
CA ALA A 48 0.29 -7.71 25.92
C ALA A 48 1.42 -8.63 26.44
N GLY A 49 2.03 -9.46 25.58
CA GLY A 49 3.18 -10.31 25.87
C GLY A 49 4.53 -9.81 25.33
N GLY A 50 4.63 -8.60 24.77
CA GLY A 50 5.85 -8.04 24.19
C GLY A 50 5.81 -7.96 22.66
N ALA A 51 6.98 -8.05 22.03
CA ALA A 51 7.07 -8.01 20.57
C ALA A 51 6.32 -9.18 19.93
N SER A 52 5.51 -8.89 18.91
CA SER A 52 4.79 -9.88 18.10
C SER A 52 5.33 -9.88 16.69
N SER A 53 5.32 -11.05 16.04
CA SER A 53 5.33 -11.08 14.57
C SER A 53 4.06 -10.36 14.12
N ALA A 54 4.23 -9.24 13.45
CA ALA A 54 3.15 -8.51 12.83
C ALA A 54 2.55 -9.31 11.67
N TYR A 55 1.45 -8.79 11.14
CA TYR A 55 0.98 -9.12 9.80
C TYR A 55 1.15 -7.87 8.92
N PRO A 56 1.26 -8.04 7.59
CA PRO A 56 1.38 -6.91 6.68
C PRO A 56 0.17 -5.98 6.79
N PHE A 57 0.45 -4.70 6.98
CA PHE A 57 -0.53 -3.64 6.97
C PHE A 57 -0.11 -2.62 5.92
N VAL A 58 -0.97 -2.47 4.91
CA VAL A 58 -0.75 -1.60 3.76
C VAL A 58 -1.72 -0.43 3.84
N GLU A 59 -1.20 0.78 3.83
CA GLU A 59 -1.96 2.01 3.73
C GLU A 59 -1.82 2.55 2.31
N VAL A 60 -2.95 2.89 1.69
CA VAL A 60 -3.03 3.49 0.36
C VAL A 60 -3.63 4.88 0.53
N LEU A 61 -2.77 5.90 0.55
CA LEU A 61 -3.19 7.30 0.61
C LEU A 61 -3.33 7.79 -0.82
N TRP A 62 -4.54 8.18 -1.23
CA TRP A 62 -4.81 8.48 -2.64
C TRP A 62 -6.00 9.42 -2.80
N PHE A 63 -6.20 9.95 -4.00
CA PHE A 63 -7.48 10.56 -4.35
C PHE A 63 -8.47 9.44 -4.73
N ASP A 64 -9.65 9.42 -4.11
CA ASP A 64 -10.62 8.33 -4.29
C ASP A 64 -10.97 8.10 -5.78
N ARG A 65 -11.15 6.82 -6.15
CA ARG A 65 -11.58 6.35 -7.48
C ARG A 65 -12.80 5.44 -7.41
N GLY A 66 -13.43 5.33 -6.24
CA GLY A 66 -14.61 4.52 -6.02
C GLY A 66 -14.29 3.09 -5.58
N GLN A 67 -15.35 2.42 -5.10
CA GLN A 67 -15.22 1.16 -4.39
C GLN A 67 -14.69 0.01 -5.25
N ASP A 68 -15.09 -0.06 -6.53
CA ASP A 68 -14.65 -1.13 -7.42
C ASP A 68 -13.13 -1.08 -7.66
N VAL A 69 -12.58 0.13 -7.81
CA VAL A 69 -11.13 0.34 -7.95
C VAL A 69 -10.42 0.03 -6.63
N LYS A 70 -10.96 0.45 -5.47
CA LYS A 70 -10.42 0.07 -4.15
C LYS A 70 -10.31 -1.45 -4.01
N THR A 71 -11.38 -2.17 -4.38
CA THR A 71 -11.43 -3.63 -4.31
C THR A 71 -10.39 -4.27 -5.24
N ALA A 72 -10.28 -3.82 -6.50
CA ALA A 72 -9.29 -4.34 -7.43
C ALA A 72 -7.85 -4.11 -6.95
N VAL A 73 -7.56 -2.92 -6.42
CA VAL A 73 -6.24 -2.57 -5.86
C VAL A 73 -5.90 -3.41 -4.64
N ALA A 74 -6.85 -3.60 -3.72
CA ALA A 74 -6.67 -4.46 -2.56
C ALA A 74 -6.31 -5.90 -2.97
N HIS A 75 -6.97 -6.44 -4.00
CA HIS A 75 -6.66 -7.77 -4.53
C HIS A 75 -5.27 -7.87 -5.16
N VAL A 76 -4.81 -6.84 -5.88
CA VAL A 76 -3.45 -6.78 -6.43
C VAL A 76 -2.42 -6.84 -5.31
N ILE A 77 -2.60 -6.03 -4.27
CA ILE A 77 -1.68 -5.97 -3.12
C ILE A 77 -1.66 -7.31 -2.38
N ASP A 78 -2.83 -7.88 -2.08
CA ASP A 78 -2.94 -9.17 -1.41
C ASP A 78 -2.21 -10.26 -2.20
N THR A 79 -2.51 -10.38 -3.49
CA THR A 79 -1.93 -11.39 -4.38
C THR A 79 -0.41 -11.26 -4.46
N ALA A 80 0.11 -10.04 -4.53
CA ALA A 80 1.55 -9.79 -4.62
C ALA A 80 2.28 -10.18 -3.33
N LEU A 81 1.68 -9.91 -2.16
CA LEU A 81 2.29 -10.18 -0.86
C LEU A 81 2.09 -11.63 -0.39
N ARG A 82 1.04 -12.31 -0.86
CA ARG A 82 0.66 -13.68 -0.44
C ARG A 82 1.83 -14.67 -0.41
N PRO A 83 2.73 -14.75 -1.41
CA PRO A 83 3.85 -15.70 -1.39
C PRO A 83 4.84 -15.49 -0.24
N PHE A 84 4.96 -14.27 0.28
CA PHE A 84 5.89 -13.92 1.37
C PHE A 84 5.24 -14.05 2.75
N VAL A 85 3.91 -14.01 2.80
CA VAL A 85 3.13 -13.94 4.03
C VAL A 85 2.59 -15.33 4.41
N GLY A 86 2.22 -16.12 3.40
CA GLY A 86 1.55 -17.41 3.56
C GLY A 86 0.03 -17.29 3.50
N GLU A 87 -0.64 -18.41 3.23
CA GLU A 87 -2.10 -18.50 3.07
C GLU A 87 -2.85 -18.28 4.39
N ASP A 88 -2.26 -18.68 5.52
CA ASP A 88 -2.94 -18.70 6.82
C ASP A 88 -2.80 -17.38 7.61
N LYS A 89 -2.18 -16.35 7.02
CA LYS A 89 -1.95 -15.06 7.69
C LYS A 89 -2.72 -13.94 7.02
N ASP A 90 -3.19 -13.01 7.84
CA ASP A 90 -3.93 -11.84 7.37
C ASP A 90 -3.01 -10.88 6.58
N ILE A 91 -3.60 -10.22 5.59
CA ILE A 91 -3.03 -9.05 4.91
C ILE A 91 -4.09 -7.98 4.98
N THR A 92 -3.76 -6.81 5.52
CA THR A 92 -4.71 -5.69 5.62
C THR A 92 -4.35 -4.61 4.64
N VAL A 93 -5.34 -4.12 3.89
CA VAL A 93 -5.23 -2.94 3.04
C VAL A 93 -6.24 -1.90 3.53
N LEU A 94 -5.74 -0.74 3.94
CA LEU A 94 -6.52 0.42 4.37
C LEU A 94 -6.37 1.53 3.33
N PHE A 95 -7.49 2.11 2.91
CA PHE A 95 -7.49 3.29 2.03
C PHE A 95 -7.72 4.55 2.86
N GLU A 96 -6.95 5.58 2.57
CA GLU A 96 -7.14 6.93 3.09
C GLU A 96 -7.39 7.87 1.91
N ASP A 97 -8.60 8.39 1.83
CA ASP A 97 -9.01 9.31 0.76
C ASP A 97 -8.50 10.72 1.08
N LEU A 98 -7.58 11.20 0.26
CA LEU A 98 -6.99 12.53 0.33
C LEU A 98 -7.93 13.56 -0.32
N ASN A 99 -7.89 14.78 0.21
CA ASN A 99 -8.55 15.93 -0.38
C ASN A 99 -7.54 16.70 -1.25
N GLY A 100 -7.86 16.91 -2.54
CA GLY A 100 -6.99 17.62 -3.48
C GLY A 100 -6.60 19.03 -3.01
N ASN A 101 -7.55 19.75 -2.39
CA ASN A 101 -7.30 21.10 -1.86
C ASN A 101 -6.29 21.13 -0.71
N ASP A 102 -6.10 20.00 -0.02
CA ASP A 102 -5.16 19.87 1.10
C ASP A 102 -3.82 19.23 0.66
N TYR A 103 -3.72 18.83 -0.60
CA TYR A 103 -2.56 18.17 -1.17
C TYR A 103 -1.80 19.13 -2.09
N TYR A 104 -0.59 19.52 -1.68
CA TYR A 104 0.24 20.46 -2.45
C TYR A 104 1.46 19.78 -3.06
N GLU A 105 1.72 20.05 -4.34
CA GLU A 105 2.95 19.71 -5.04
C GLU A 105 3.43 20.94 -5.81
N ASN A 106 4.74 21.23 -5.76
CA ASN A 106 5.32 22.39 -6.46
C ASN A 106 4.61 23.74 -6.19
N ARG A 107 4.09 23.92 -4.96
CA ARG A 107 3.37 25.12 -4.46
C ARG A 107 1.94 25.28 -4.97
N GLU A 108 1.41 24.32 -5.73
CA GLU A 108 0.03 24.28 -6.22
C GLU A 108 -0.70 23.09 -5.60
N HIS A 109 -2.03 23.15 -5.49
CA HIS A 109 -2.83 22.02 -5.02
C HIS A 109 -3.48 21.25 -6.17
N PHE A 110 -3.99 20.06 -5.87
CA PHE A 110 -4.72 19.22 -6.82
C PHE A 110 -6.23 19.48 -6.82
#